data_AF-A0A1G0EDH0-F1
#
_entry.id   AF-A0A1G0EDH0-F1
#
_cell.length_a   1.000
_cell.length_b   1.000
_cell.length_c   1.000
_cell.angle_alpha   90.00
_cell.angle_beta   90.00
_cell.angle_gamma   90.00
#
_symmetry.space_group_name_H-M   'P 1'
#
loop_
_entity.id
_entity.type
_entity.pdbx_description
1 polymer ?
#
loop_
_entity_poly.entity_id
_entity_poly.type
_entity_poly.pdbx_seq_one_letter_code
_entity_poly.pdbx_strand_id
1 'polypeptide(L)'
;MSSKKDVFDVQLEPEEKEMLESLERGEWETVSNIKQVRKEAKQAATRYFRKGKEKRISIRVFSKDLEQLKEIAEAEGLPYQTLVTSILHKYTTGELKETPRELSLRDAPASK
;
A
#
# COMPACT_ATOMS: atom_id res chain seq x y z
N MET A 1 -3.24 33.04 -17.17
CA MET A 1 -2.81 33.08 -15.75
C MET A 1 -3.71 32.10 -15.02
N SER A 2 -3.24 30.87 -14.80
CA SER A 2 -4.06 29.80 -14.20
C SER A 2 -3.70 29.72 -12.72
N SER A 3 -4.64 30.08 -11.84
CA SER A 3 -4.49 29.98 -10.39
C SER A 3 -4.16 28.54 -10.00
N LYS A 4 -3.00 28.37 -9.35
CA LYS A 4 -2.74 27.18 -8.53
C LYS A 4 -3.83 27.16 -7.46
N LYS A 5 -4.71 26.18 -7.49
CA LYS A 5 -5.59 25.89 -6.35
C LYS A 5 -4.68 25.47 -5.20
N ASP A 6 -4.66 26.24 -4.14
CA ASP A 6 -3.94 25.91 -2.92
C ASP A 6 -4.51 24.60 -2.36
N VAL A 7 -3.66 23.57 -2.29
CA VAL A 7 -3.98 22.24 -1.75
C VAL A 7 -4.02 22.27 -0.20
N PHE A 8 -3.85 23.45 0.40
CA PHE A 8 -3.53 23.61 1.82
C PHE A 8 -4.41 24.64 2.52
N ASP A 9 -5.73 24.49 2.47
CA ASP A 9 -6.58 25.14 3.49
C ASP A 9 -6.53 24.28 4.76
N VAL A 10 -5.37 24.27 5.42
CA VAL A 10 -5.08 23.50 6.62
C VAL A 10 -5.37 24.40 7.82
N GLN A 11 -6.37 24.04 8.63
CA GLN A 11 -6.56 24.68 9.92
C GLN A 11 -5.46 24.19 10.86
N LEU A 12 -4.50 25.07 11.12
CA LEU A 12 -3.41 24.83 12.05
C LEU A 12 -3.92 25.06 13.47
N GLU A 13 -3.66 24.11 14.35
CA GLU A 13 -3.91 24.29 15.77
C GLU A 13 -2.97 25.39 16.32
N PRO A 14 -3.33 26.06 17.43
CA PRO A 14 -2.54 27.16 17.99
C PRO A 14 -1.06 26.82 18.20
N GLU A 15 -0.77 25.59 18.64
CA GLU A 15 0.60 25.09 18.85
C GLU A 15 1.38 24.95 17.52
N GLU A 16 0.73 24.47 16.45
CA GLU A 16 1.37 24.30 15.14
C GLU A 16 1.70 25.66 14.50
N LYS A 17 0.83 26.65 14.71
CA LYS A 17 1.03 28.03 14.26
C LYS A 17 2.22 28.67 14.97
N GLU A 18 2.32 28.50 16.29
CA GLU A 18 3.45 29.02 17.08
C GLU A 18 4.79 28.40 16.64
N MET A 19 4.80 27.09 16.35
CA MET A 19 5.98 26.42 15.80
C MET A 19 6.41 27.00 14.45
N LEU A 20 5.48 27.26 13.54
CA LEU A 20 5.78 27.87 12.24
C LEU A 20 6.33 29.29 12.39
N GLU A 21 5.73 30.11 13.24
CA GLU A 21 6.21 31.46 13.49
C GLU A 21 7.61 31.45 14.12
N SER A 22 7.92 30.52 15.04
CA SER A 22 9.28 30.37 15.61
C SER A 22 10.33 29.99 14.57
N LEU A 23 9.93 29.20 13.57
CA LEU A 23 10.78 28.82 12.45
C LEU A 23 11.06 30.03 11.54
N GLU A 24 10.05 30.83 11.23
CA GLU A 24 10.18 32.05 10.41
C GLU A 24 11.01 33.13 11.11
N ARG A 25 10.95 33.20 12.44
CA ARG A 25 11.81 34.08 13.26
C ARG A 25 13.27 33.64 13.32
N GLY A 26 13.62 32.48 12.75
CA GLY A 26 15.01 32.00 12.67
C GLY A 26 15.57 31.50 14.00
N GLU A 27 14.71 31.11 14.94
CA GLU A 27 15.09 30.64 16.28
C GLU A 27 15.73 29.24 16.28
N TRP A 28 15.73 28.56 15.13
CA TRP A 28 16.15 27.16 15.01
C TRP A 28 17.54 27.05 14.40
N GLU A 29 18.47 26.42 15.14
CA GLU A 29 19.82 26.13 14.67
C GLU A 29 19.97 24.69 14.16
N THR A 30 20.88 24.48 13.19
CA THR A 30 21.13 23.15 12.65
C THR A 30 21.89 22.27 13.64
N VAL A 31 21.39 21.05 13.83
CA VAL A 31 22.09 20.03 14.62
C VAL A 31 23.41 19.59 13.95
N SER A 32 24.43 19.34 14.76
CA SER A 32 25.78 18.98 14.31
C SER A 32 25.85 17.67 13.49
N ASN A 33 24.88 16.78 13.66
CA ASN A 33 24.76 15.47 12.99
C ASN A 33 23.65 15.43 11.92
N ILE A 34 23.44 16.53 11.19
CA ILE A 34 22.33 16.71 10.23
C ILE A 34 22.17 15.57 9.21
N LYS A 35 23.26 14.95 8.74
CA LYS A 35 23.20 13.83 7.78
C LYS A 35 22.50 12.60 8.37
N GLN A 36 22.78 12.30 9.64
CA GLN A 36 22.18 11.17 10.35
C GLN A 36 20.71 11.44 10.68
N VAL A 37 20.42 12.62 11.24
CA VAL A 37 19.05 13.04 11.58
C VAL A 37 18.15 13.10 10.35
N ARG A 38 18.66 13.58 9.21
CA ARG A 38 17.91 13.59 7.95
C ARG A 38 17.61 12.17 7.44
N LYS A 39 18.55 11.24 7.60
CA LYS A 39 18.36 9.83 7.24
C LYS A 39 17.27 9.20 8.11
N GLU A 40 17.32 9.44 9.42
CA GLU A 40 16.35 8.94 10.39
C GLU A 40 14.95 9.52 10.14
N ALA A 41 14.84 10.84 9.95
CA ALA A 41 13.58 11.52 9.61
C ALA A 41 12.96 10.96 8.32
N LYS A 42 13.78 10.73 7.27
CA LYS A 42 13.30 10.13 6.01
C LYS A 42 12.82 8.69 6.21
N GLN A 43 13.51 7.91 7.04
CA GLN A 43 13.09 6.55 7.37
C GLN A 43 11.80 6.54 8.19
N ALA A 44 11.65 7.44 9.16
CA ALA A 44 10.45 7.60 9.97
C ALA A 44 9.24 7.97 9.10
N ALA A 45 9.39 8.95 8.21
CA ALA A 45 8.35 9.33 7.25
C ALA A 45 7.95 8.15 6.36
N THR A 46 8.93 7.42 5.81
CA THR A 46 8.67 6.24 4.97
C THR A 46 7.91 5.14 5.74
N ARG A 47 8.25 4.92 7.01
CA ARG A 47 7.55 3.96 7.88
C ARG A 47 6.12 4.41 8.20
N TYR A 48 5.92 5.70 8.46
CA TYR A 48 4.61 6.28 8.74
C TYR A 48 3.67 6.16 7.54
N PHE A 49 4.12 6.50 6.32
CA PHE A 49 3.31 6.36 5.11
C PHE A 49 2.94 4.92 4.77
N ARG A 50 3.81 3.95 5.10
CA ARG A 50 3.51 2.52 4.92
C ARG A 50 2.44 2.04 5.91
N LYS A 51 2.52 2.47 7.17
CA LYS A 51 1.57 2.07 8.23
C LYS A 51 0.22 2.79 8.15
N GLY A 52 0.19 4.05 7.69
CA GLY A 52 -1.01 4.89 7.71
C GLY A 52 -2.08 4.56 6.66
N LYS A 53 -1.92 3.50 5.86
CA LYS A 53 -2.84 3.18 4.76
C LYS A 53 -3.28 1.71 4.69
N GLU A 54 -2.87 0.88 5.66
CA GLU A 54 -3.30 -0.52 5.71
C GLU A 54 -4.80 -0.57 6.08
N LYS A 55 -5.62 -1.09 5.17
CA LYS A 55 -7.06 -1.33 5.40
C LYS A 55 -7.31 -2.84 5.42
N ARG A 56 -8.08 -3.31 6.41
CA ARG A 56 -8.47 -4.72 6.52
C ARG A 56 -9.67 -5.00 5.62
N ILE A 57 -9.60 -6.11 4.91
CA ILE A 57 -10.70 -6.66 4.11
C ILE A 57 -10.95 -8.10 4.56
N SER A 58 -12.22 -8.48 4.68
CA SER A 58 -12.63 -9.86 4.93
C SER A 58 -13.23 -10.41 3.65
N ILE A 59 -12.67 -11.51 3.13
CA ILE A 59 -13.11 -12.15 1.89
C ILE A 59 -13.51 -13.58 2.20
N ARG A 60 -14.67 -14.00 1.71
CA ARG A 60 -15.08 -15.40 1.71
C ARG A 60 -14.65 -16.02 0.39
N VAL A 61 -13.94 -17.15 0.46
CA VAL A 61 -13.50 -17.93 -0.70
C VAL A 61 -14.07 -19.34 -0.61
N PHE A 62 -14.27 -20.00 -1.75
CA PHE A 62 -14.67 -21.40 -1.76
C PHE A 62 -13.51 -22.29 -1.30
N SER A 63 -13.82 -23.40 -0.61
CA SER A 63 -12.80 -24.31 -0.09
C SER A 63 -11.87 -24.84 -1.19
N LYS A 64 -12.44 -25.19 -2.35
CA LYS A 64 -11.69 -25.67 -3.52
C LYS A 64 -10.69 -24.63 -4.07
N ASP A 65 -11.03 -23.35 -4.00
CA ASP A 65 -10.14 -22.28 -4.46
C ASP A 65 -9.02 -22.02 -3.45
N LEU A 66 -9.34 -22.12 -2.15
CA LEU A 66 -8.36 -22.00 -1.08
C LEU A 66 -7.31 -23.12 -1.14
N GLU A 67 -7.72 -24.35 -1.45
CA GLU A 67 -6.80 -25.48 -1.64
C GLU A 67 -5.85 -25.24 -2.82
N GLN A 68 -6.39 -24.85 -3.98
CA GLN A 68 -5.57 -24.50 -5.16
C GLN A 68 -4.58 -23.37 -4.87
N LEU A 69 -5.01 -22.32 -4.15
CA LEU A 69 -4.12 -21.23 -3.77
C LEU A 69 -2.99 -21.69 -2.84
N LYS A 70 -3.25 -22.64 -1.94
CA LYS A 70 -2.21 -23.21 -1.07
C LYS A 70 -1.21 -24.03 -1.87
N GLU A 71 -1.66 -24.87 -2.78
CA GLU A 71 -0.78 -25.66 -3.64
C GLU A 71 0.16 -24.77 -4.47
N ILE A 72 -0.39 -23.70 -5.08
CA ILE A 72 0.42 -22.73 -5.84
C ILE A 72 1.44 -22.02 -4.92
N ALA A 73 1.01 -21.64 -3.72
CA ALA A 73 1.89 -20.96 -2.77
C ALA A 73 3.01 -21.88 -2.27
N GLU A 74 2.72 -23.16 -2.02
CA GLU A 74 3.71 -24.18 -1.67
C GLU A 74 4.72 -24.40 -2.79
N ALA A 75 4.26 -24.47 -4.05
CA ALA A 75 5.15 -24.58 -5.21
C ALA A 75 6.08 -23.36 -5.37
N GLU A 76 5.60 -22.16 -5.03
CA GLU A 76 6.41 -20.92 -5.02
C GLU A 76 7.25 -20.75 -3.75
N GLY A 77 7.06 -21.60 -2.73
CA GLY A 77 7.73 -21.50 -1.43
C GLY A 77 7.29 -20.28 -0.60
N LEU A 78 6.07 -19.79 -0.81
CA LEU A 78 5.51 -18.60 -0.17
C LEU A 78 4.29 -18.96 0.70
N PRO A 79 4.00 -18.18 1.76
CA PRO A 79 2.72 -18.30 2.46
C PRO A 79 1.55 -17.93 1.52
N TYR A 80 0.43 -18.67 1.62
CA TYR A 80 -0.73 -18.42 0.76
C TYR A 80 -1.30 -17.00 0.93
N GLN A 81 -1.24 -16.41 2.13
CA GLN A 81 -1.66 -15.02 2.36
C GLN A 81 -0.78 -14.03 1.59
N THR A 82 0.51 -14.32 1.50
CA THR A 82 1.47 -13.50 0.74
C THR A 82 1.21 -13.61 -0.77
N LEU A 83 0.92 -14.82 -1.25
CA LEU A 83 0.52 -15.03 -2.64
C LEU A 83 -0.76 -14.23 -2.98
N VAL A 84 -1.79 -14.33 -2.16
CA VAL A 84 -3.04 -13.56 -2.35
C VAL A 84 -2.77 -12.06 -2.39
N THR A 85 -1.93 -11.56 -1.47
CA THR A 85 -1.54 -10.14 -1.44
C THR A 85 -0.79 -9.74 -2.71
N SER A 86 0.13 -10.60 -3.18
CA SER A 86 0.90 -10.39 -4.41
C SER A 86 0.00 -10.35 -5.64
N ILE A 87 -1.00 -11.24 -5.73
CA ILE A 87 -1.98 -11.26 -6.82
C ILE A 87 -2.77 -9.95 -6.84
N LEU A 88 -3.31 -9.50 -5.69
CA LEU A 88 -4.04 -8.24 -5.61
C LEU A 88 -3.16 -7.05 -6.03
N HIS A 89 -1.90 -7.04 -5.63
CA HIS A 89 -0.96 -6.00 -6.03
C HIS A 89 -0.67 -6.02 -7.54
N LYS A 90 -0.36 -7.19 -8.11
CA LYS A 90 -0.12 -7.37 -9.55
C LYS A 90 -1.36 -7.02 -10.38
N TYR A 91 -2.56 -7.31 -9.88
CA TYR A 91 -3.82 -6.94 -10.52
C TYR A 91 -4.04 -5.42 -10.51
N THR A 92 -3.83 -4.76 -9.37
CA THR A 92 -4.01 -3.29 -9.25
C THR A 92 -2.96 -2.48 -10.00
N THR A 93 -1.76 -3.02 -10.19
CA THR A 93 -0.67 -2.38 -10.95
C THR A 93 -0.74 -2.67 -12.46
N GLY A 94 -1.62 -3.58 -12.89
CA GLY A 94 -1.79 -3.96 -14.30
C GLY A 94 -0.74 -4.95 -14.81
N GLU A 95 0.12 -5.49 -13.94
CA GLU A 95 1.09 -6.53 -14.29
C GLU A 95 0.41 -7.89 -14.52
N LEU A 96 -0.72 -8.14 -13.86
CA LEU A 96 -1.53 -9.33 -14.07
C LEU A 96 -2.60 -9.06 -15.13
N LYS A 97 -2.49 -9.72 -16.29
CA LYS A 97 -3.54 -9.75 -17.32
C LYS A 97 -4.35 -11.02 -17.18
N GLU A 98 -5.67 -10.88 -17.09
CA GLU A 98 -6.58 -12.02 -17.16
C GLU A 98 -6.53 -12.60 -18.58
N THR A 99 -5.91 -13.76 -18.75
CA THR A 99 -6.19 -14.60 -19.91
C THR A 99 -7.51 -15.30 -19.66
N PRO A 100 -8.52 -15.17 -20.54
CA PRO A 100 -9.71 -15.99 -20.46
C PRO A 100 -9.26 -17.45 -20.42
N ARG A 101 -9.55 -18.15 -19.32
CA ARG A 101 -9.57 -19.60 -19.39
C ARG A 101 -10.68 -19.91 -20.38
N GLU A 102 -10.32 -20.33 -21.60
CA GLU A 102 -11.27 -21.03 -22.45
C GLU A 102 -11.86 -22.13 -21.59
N LEU A 103 -13.12 -21.96 -21.20
CA LEU A 103 -13.93 -23.00 -20.61
C LEU A 103 -14.01 -24.07 -21.69
N SER A 104 -12.99 -24.92 -21.75
CA SER A 104 -13.03 -26.14 -22.54
C SER A 104 -14.27 -26.87 -22.06
N LEU A 105 -15.26 -26.99 -22.94
CA LEU A 105 -16.52 -27.72 -22.81
C LEU A 105 -16.35 -29.22 -22.50
N ARG A 106 -15.23 -29.62 -21.89
CA ARG A 106 -14.88 -31.00 -21.55
C ARG A 106 -15.48 -31.47 -20.22
N ASP A 107 -15.92 -30.56 -19.36
CA ASP A 107 -16.48 -30.91 -18.05
C ASP A 107 -18.01 -30.81 -17.99
N ALA A 108 -18.70 -30.82 -19.13
CA ALA A 108 -20.15 -31.02 -19.14
C ALA A 108 -20.46 -32.37 -18.46
N PRO A 109 -21.20 -32.42 -17.33
CA PRO A 109 -21.61 -33.70 -16.78
C PRO A 109 -22.48 -34.39 -17.84
N ALA A 110 -22.05 -35.58 -18.26
CA ALA A 110 -22.85 -36.43 -19.11
C ALA A 110 -24.21 -36.64 -18.42
N SER A 111 -25.26 -36.15 -19.07
CA SER A 111 -26.65 -36.38 -18.71
C SER A 111 -26.88 -37.87 -18.43
N LYS A 112 -27.35 -38.19 -17.24
CA LYS A 112 -28.26 -39.31 -16.96
C LYS A 112 -29.17 -38.96 -15.80
#